data_AF-A0A9D1B8I5-F1
#
_entry.id   AF-A0A9D1B8I5-F1
#
_cell.length_a   1.000
_cell.length_b   1.000
_cell.length_c   1.000
_cell.angle_alpha   90.00
_cell.angle_beta   90.00
_cell.angle_gamma   90.00
#
_symmetry.space_group_name_H-M   'P 1'
#
loop_
_entity.id
_entity.type
_entity.pdbx_description
1 polymer ?
#
loop_
_entity_poly.entity_id
_entity_poly.type
_entity_poly.pdbx_seq_one_letter_code
_entity_poly.pdbx_strand_id
1 'polypeptide(L)'
;MLGWLSKLYHRLIHRVIPWVSAAVVLLLLLLLYLISDSLRSADRLESLYLWLLGGSAAGILFLLVVVIGHVIQLVRNYRRSVTGARLTARLVLTFIALSAIPVLIVFYFSLNFVQRGIDSWFDVRVEQAMGDALALSRLSFDGQMHDALDQTRRAARSLSGVSGDLLAVELNNLRRTTNAHEMTIFGSRNLILASSSDDPRAILP
;
A
#
# COMPACT_ATOMS: atom_id res chain seq x y z
N MET A 1 -2.59 31.80 57.52
CA MET A 1 -2.75 32.80 56.43
C MET A 1 -2.71 32.17 55.02
N LEU A 2 -3.15 30.92 54.82
CA LEU A 2 -3.08 30.23 53.50
C LEU A 2 -4.45 29.88 52.86
N GLY A 3 -5.56 30.38 53.42
CA GLY A 3 -6.92 30.01 52.97
C GLY A 3 -7.62 31.02 52.05
N TRP A 4 -7.00 32.18 51.78
CA TRP A 4 -7.64 33.28 51.05
C TRP A 4 -7.31 33.30 49.54
N LEU A 5 -6.16 32.76 49.12
CA LEU A 5 -5.77 32.71 47.70
C LEU A 5 -6.55 31.69 46.86
N SER A 6 -6.97 30.55 47.44
CA SER A 6 -7.70 29.50 46.70
C SER A 6 -9.14 29.91 46.35
N LYS A 7 -9.77 30.77 47.16
CA LYS A 7 -11.13 31.28 46.90
C LYS A 7 -11.17 32.31 45.76
N LEU A 8 -10.08 33.04 45.52
CA LEU A 8 -9.98 33.98 44.40
C LEU A 8 -9.76 33.26 43.07
N TYR A 9 -8.97 32.17 43.09
CA TYR A 9 -8.68 31.32 41.94
C TYR A 9 -9.95 30.71 41.32
N HIS A 10 -10.86 30.17 42.14
CA HIS A 10 -12.09 29.53 41.64
C HIS A 10 -13.10 30.51 41.01
N ARG A 11 -13.19 31.76 41.47
CA ARG A 11 -14.14 32.75 40.89
C ARG A 11 -13.64 33.32 39.56
N LEU A 12 -12.33 33.48 39.40
CA LEU A 12 -11.76 33.95 38.15
C LEU A 12 -11.87 32.85 37.08
N ILE A 13 -11.50 31.62 37.43
CA ILE A 13 -11.46 30.48 36.50
C ILE A 13 -12.82 30.10 35.94
N HIS A 14 -13.88 30.00 36.75
CA HIS A 14 -15.21 29.69 36.21
C HIS A 14 -15.76 30.75 35.24
N ARG A 15 -15.24 31.99 35.31
CA ARG A 15 -15.62 33.07 34.39
C ARG A 15 -14.81 33.05 33.10
N VAL A 16 -13.57 32.53 33.10
CA VAL A 16 -12.73 32.44 31.88
C VAL A 16 -12.90 31.09 31.15
N ILE A 17 -13.23 30.01 31.86
CA ILE A 17 -13.47 28.68 31.27
C ILE A 17 -14.43 28.71 30.06
N PRO A 18 -15.62 29.34 30.11
CA PRO A 18 -16.53 29.33 28.96
C PRO A 18 -16.00 30.11 27.75
N TRP A 19 -15.15 31.13 27.98
CA TRP A 19 -14.54 31.91 26.90
C TRP A 19 -13.35 31.17 26.27
N VAL A 20 -12.54 30.50 27.09
CA VAL A 20 -11.45 29.66 26.61
C VAL A 20 -12.00 28.45 25.87
N SER A 21 -13.05 27.80 26.37
CA SER A 21 -13.70 26.69 25.68
C SER A 21 -14.36 27.13 24.38
N ALA A 22 -15.03 28.28 24.35
CA ALA A 22 -15.58 28.85 23.13
C ALA A 22 -14.48 29.19 22.10
N ALA A 23 -13.35 29.76 22.53
CA ALA A 23 -12.21 30.03 21.66
C ALA A 23 -11.60 28.74 21.10
N VAL A 24 -11.48 27.68 21.92
CA VAL A 24 -11.00 26.36 21.48
C VAL A 24 -11.97 25.70 20.51
N VAL A 25 -13.28 25.77 20.76
CA VAL A 25 -14.30 25.23 19.85
C VAL A 25 -14.30 26.00 18.53
N LEU A 26 -14.18 27.34 18.57
CA LEU A 26 -14.07 28.16 17.37
C LEU A 26 -12.80 27.83 16.57
N LEU A 27 -11.68 27.65 17.25
CA LEU A 27 -10.41 27.21 16.64
C LEU A 27 -10.56 25.83 16.00
N LEU A 28 -11.20 24.87 16.67
CA LEU A 28 -11.44 23.53 16.15
C LEU A 28 -12.39 23.55 14.94
N LEU A 29 -13.46 24.36 14.97
CA LEU A 29 -14.37 24.53 13.84
C LEU A 29 -13.68 25.21 12.65
N LEU A 30 -12.82 26.19 12.92
CA LEU A 30 -11.98 26.82 11.91
C LEU A 30 -11.04 25.80 11.26
N LEU A 31 -10.32 25.01 12.05
CA LEU A 31 -9.44 23.94 11.57
C LEU A 31 -10.23 22.89 10.76
N LEU A 32 -11.42 22.51 11.23
CA LEU A 32 -12.30 21.56 10.53
C LEU A 32 -12.79 22.12 9.19
N TYR A 33 -13.13 23.41 9.14
CA TYR A 33 -13.50 24.11 7.91
C TYR A 33 -12.35 24.15 6.91
N LEU A 34 -11.14 24.51 7.36
CA LEU A 34 -9.93 24.50 6.52
C LEU A 34 -9.62 23.10 5.95
N ILE A 35 -9.79 22.05 6.75
CA ILE A 35 -9.60 20.66 6.31
C ILE A 35 -10.68 20.27 5.29
N SER A 36 -11.95 20.63 5.52
CA SER A 36 -13.05 20.32 4.60
C SER A 36 -12.91 21.01 3.25
N ASP A 37 -12.44 22.26 3.23
CA ASP A 37 -12.11 23.01 2.01
C ASP A 37 -10.92 22.39 1.26
N SER A 38 -9.88 21.96 2.00
CA SER A 38 -8.74 21.23 1.44
C SER A 38 -9.15 19.89 0.80
N LEU A 39 -10.09 19.16 1.42
CA LEU A 39 -10.57 17.85 0.94
C LEU A 39 -11.52 17.93 -0.26
N ARG A 40 -12.30 19.01 -0.41
CA ARG A 40 -13.14 19.25 -1.60
C ARG A 40 -12.33 19.68 -2.82
N SER A 41 -11.08 20.06 -2.61
CA SER A 41 -10.16 20.59 -3.61
C SER A 41 -9.17 19.52 -4.10
N ALA A 42 -9.62 18.29 -4.36
CA ALA A 42 -8.75 17.19 -4.78
C ALA A 42 -7.95 17.47 -6.07
N ASP A 43 -8.45 18.35 -6.95
CA ASP A 43 -7.72 18.84 -8.13
C ASP A 43 -6.77 20.02 -7.84
N ARG A 44 -6.88 20.72 -6.69
CA ARG A 44 -5.90 21.73 -6.25
C ARG A 44 -4.77 21.15 -5.41
N LEU A 45 -4.89 19.91 -4.92
CA LEU A 45 -3.84 19.26 -4.14
C LEU A 45 -2.58 19.05 -4.99
N GLU A 46 -2.72 18.72 -6.27
CA GLU A 46 -1.57 18.61 -7.19
C GLU A 46 -0.89 19.97 -7.40
N SER A 47 -1.67 21.05 -7.59
CA SER A 47 -1.12 22.42 -7.71
C SER A 47 -0.50 22.94 -6.42
N LEU A 48 -1.07 22.63 -5.25
CA LEU A 48 -0.53 23.01 -3.93
C LEU A 48 0.74 22.24 -3.61
N TYR A 49 0.80 20.94 -3.96
CA TYR A 49 2.02 20.15 -3.85
C TYR A 49 3.13 20.69 -4.76
N LEU A 50 2.82 21.05 -6.01
CA LEU A 50 3.79 21.68 -6.91
C LEU A 50 4.26 23.05 -6.41
N TRP A 51 3.36 23.86 -5.83
CA TRP A 51 3.72 25.13 -5.21
C TRP A 51 4.55 24.96 -3.93
N LEU A 52 4.23 23.97 -3.10
CA LEU A 52 4.98 23.66 -1.88
C LEU A 52 6.36 23.08 -2.22
N LEU A 53 6.44 22.23 -3.25
CA LEU A 53 7.68 21.68 -3.79
C LEU A 53 8.53 22.79 -4.40
N GLY A 54 7.93 23.66 -5.23
CA GLY A 54 8.59 24.83 -5.81
C GLY A 54 9.07 25.81 -4.75
N GLY A 55 8.25 26.10 -3.75
CA GLY A 55 8.62 26.96 -2.61
C GLY A 55 9.73 26.36 -1.75
N SER A 56 9.68 25.04 -1.49
CA SER A 56 10.75 24.34 -0.77
C SER A 56 12.05 24.31 -1.56
N ALA A 57 11.99 24.05 -2.87
CA ALA A 57 13.14 24.09 -3.76
C ALA A 57 13.75 25.50 -3.84
N ALA A 58 12.91 26.53 -3.96
CA ALA A 58 13.35 27.92 -3.92
C ALA A 58 13.97 28.29 -2.56
N GLY A 59 13.38 27.83 -1.45
CA GLY A 59 13.92 28.01 -0.11
C GLY A 59 15.28 27.34 0.08
N ILE A 60 15.44 26.10 -0.40
CA ILE A 60 16.71 25.36 -0.41
C ILE A 60 17.75 26.12 -1.25
N LEU A 61 17.38 26.58 -2.44
CA LEU A 61 18.27 27.32 -3.32
C LEU A 61 18.71 28.66 -2.70
N PHE A 62 17.77 29.39 -2.11
CA PHE A 62 18.06 30.63 -1.38
C PHE A 62 19.03 30.38 -0.22
N LEU A 63 18.76 29.37 0.61
CA LEU A 63 19.62 28.99 1.73
C LEU A 63 21.01 28.57 1.23
N LEU A 64 21.09 27.82 0.13
CA LEU A 64 22.34 27.42 -0.50
C LEU A 64 23.16 28.63 -0.93
N VAL A 65 22.55 29.60 -1.62
CA VAL A 65 23.21 30.86 -2.02
C VAL A 65 23.73 31.62 -0.81
N VAL A 66 22.92 31.73 0.25
CA VAL A 66 23.32 32.39 1.50
C VAL A 66 24.51 31.68 2.15
N VAL A 67 24.47 30.35 2.27
CA VAL A 67 25.56 29.55 2.85
C VAL A 67 26.84 29.70 2.04
N ILE A 68 26.76 29.58 0.71
CA ILE A 68 27.90 29.76 -0.19
C ILE A 68 28.48 31.18 -0.03
N GLY A 69 27.63 32.20 0.05
CA GLY A 69 28.06 33.59 0.29
C GLY A 69 28.86 33.73 1.59
N HIS A 70 28.37 33.16 2.69
CA HIS A 70 29.07 33.16 3.98
C HIS A 70 30.40 32.40 3.92
N VAL A 71 30.45 31.25 3.24
CA VAL A 71 31.68 30.47 3.05
C VAL A 71 32.70 31.26 2.23
N ILE A 72 32.31 31.87 1.11
CA ILE A 72 33.20 32.70 0.29
C ILE A 72 33.72 33.89 1.10
N GLN A 73 32.85 34.57 1.86
CA GLN A 73 33.25 35.68 2.71
C GLN A 73 34.24 35.24 3.80
N LEU A 74 34.00 34.08 4.43
CA LEU A 74 34.89 33.51 5.43
C LEU A 74 36.26 33.16 4.83
N VAL A 75 36.30 32.51 3.67
CA VAL A 75 37.54 32.18 2.95
C VAL A 75 38.29 33.44 2.53
N ARG A 76 37.59 34.48 2.06
CA ARG A 76 38.19 35.76 1.69
C ARG A 76 38.76 36.49 2.91
N ASN A 77 38.03 36.52 4.02
CA ASN A 77 38.48 37.13 5.27
C ASN A 77 39.67 36.37 5.89
N TYR A 78 39.68 35.04 5.76
CA TYR A 78 40.79 34.19 6.14
C TYR A 78 42.05 34.51 5.31
N ARG A 79 41.91 34.62 3.98
CA ARG A 79 43.02 34.99 3.07
C ARG A 79 43.52 36.41 3.30
N ARG A 80 42.64 37.37 3.57
CA ARG A 80 43.00 38.77 3.86
C ARG A 80 43.56 38.99 5.27
N SER A 81 43.79 37.91 6.05
CA SER A 81 44.32 37.96 7.41
C SER A 81 43.58 38.93 8.33
N VAL A 82 42.26 39.05 8.15
CA VAL A 82 41.43 39.90 9.01
C VAL A 82 41.47 39.32 10.44
N THR A 83 41.78 40.16 11.43
CA THR A 83 41.85 39.78 12.83
C THR A 83 40.51 39.16 13.26
N GLY A 84 40.53 37.90 13.70
CA GLY A 84 39.34 37.12 14.10
C GLY A 84 38.89 36.04 13.11
N ALA A 85 39.15 36.19 11.81
CA ALA A 85 38.67 35.23 10.80
C ALA A 85 39.28 33.82 10.95
N ARG A 86 40.52 33.72 11.45
CA ARG A 86 41.18 32.42 11.72
C ARG A 86 40.50 31.67 12.87
N LEU A 87 40.03 32.39 13.89
CA LEU A 87 39.32 31.78 15.02
C LEU A 87 37.96 31.25 14.57
N THR A 88 37.19 32.07 13.84
CA THR A 88 35.89 31.66 13.29
C THR A 88 36.03 30.46 12.36
N ALA A 89 37.00 30.47 11.45
CA ALA A 89 37.25 29.34 10.55
C ALA A 89 37.62 28.06 11.30
N ARG A 90 38.46 28.16 12.34
CA ARG A 90 38.83 27.01 13.19
C ARG A 90 37.61 26.43 13.92
N LEU A 91 36.77 27.29 14.50
CA LEU A 91 35.53 26.85 15.17
C LEU A 91 34.56 26.16 14.21
N VAL A 92 34.34 26.75 13.03
CA VAL A 92 33.47 26.17 11.99
C VAL A 92 34.00 24.81 11.54
N LEU A 93 35.30 24.68 11.28
CA LEU A 93 35.90 23.40 10.90
C LEU A 93 35.77 22.34 12.00
N THR A 94 36.04 22.70 13.26
CA THR A 94 35.87 21.77 14.39
C THR A 94 34.42 21.35 14.54
N PHE A 95 33.46 22.27 14.36
CA PHE A 95 32.04 21.97 14.45
C PHE A 95 31.58 21.03 13.32
N ILE A 96 32.03 21.26 12.08
CA ILE A 96 31.75 20.37 10.95
C ILE A 96 32.35 18.98 11.22
N ALA A 97 33.60 18.90 11.69
CA ALA A 97 34.23 17.62 12.00
C ALA A 97 33.47 16.85 13.10
N LEU A 98 33.05 17.54 14.17
CA LEU A 98 32.32 16.94 15.29
C LEU A 98 30.92 16.45 14.88
N SER A 99 30.20 17.21 14.04
CA SER A 99 28.83 16.88 13.62
C SER A 99 28.77 15.93 12.42
N ALA A 100 29.76 15.96 11.51
CA ALA A 100 29.76 15.10 10.33
C ALA A 100 29.97 13.62 10.69
N ILE A 101 30.79 13.30 11.70
CA ILE A 101 31.08 11.92 12.11
C ILE A 101 29.79 11.14 12.42
N PRO A 102 28.93 11.55 13.38
CA PRO A 102 27.72 10.81 13.69
C PRO A 102 26.73 10.77 12.52
N VAL A 103 26.64 11.85 11.73
CA VAL A 103 25.77 11.89 10.53
C VAL A 103 26.19 10.86 9.50
N LEU A 104 27.49 10.75 9.21
CA LEU A 104 28.02 9.79 8.25
C LEU A 104 27.84 8.34 8.74
N ILE A 105 27.99 8.08 10.03
CA ILE A 105 27.72 6.76 10.61
C ILE A 105 26.26 6.38 10.39
N VAL A 106 25.33 7.25 10.77
CA VAL A 106 23.89 6.99 10.60
C VAL A 106 23.54 6.82 9.11
N PHE A 107 24.09 7.66 8.23
CA PHE A 107 23.89 7.55 6.79
C PHE A 107 24.40 6.21 6.23
N TYR A 108 25.59 5.79 6.61
CA TYR A 108 26.18 4.52 6.18
C TYR A 108 25.37 3.31 6.65
N PHE A 109 24.95 3.31 7.91
CA PHE A 109 24.09 2.26 8.47
C PHE A 109 22.71 2.26 7.83
N SER A 110 22.13 3.44 7.58
CA SER A 110 20.85 3.57 6.89
C SER A 110 20.94 3.01 5.47
N LEU A 111 22.02 3.29 4.73
CA LEU A 111 22.23 2.73 3.39
C LEU A 111 22.36 1.20 3.43
N ASN A 112 23.14 0.68 4.38
CA ASN A 112 23.25 -0.77 4.58
C ASN A 112 21.92 -1.41 4.97
N PHE A 113 21.13 -0.74 5.80
CA PHE A 113 19.82 -1.20 6.23
C PHE A 113 18.82 -1.17 5.07
N VAL A 114 18.84 -0.15 4.22
CA VAL A 114 17.98 -0.09 3.02
C VAL A 114 18.35 -1.22 2.06
N GLN A 115 19.65 -1.38 1.75
CA GLN A 115 20.10 -2.42 0.82
C GLN A 115 19.74 -3.83 1.33
N ARG A 116 20.10 -4.17 2.57
CA ARG A 116 19.86 -5.52 3.13
C ARG A 116 18.42 -5.73 3.59
N GLY A 117 17.76 -4.67 4.06
CA GLY A 117 16.40 -4.72 4.59
C GLY A 117 15.37 -4.92 3.48
N ILE A 118 15.60 -4.36 2.29
CA ILE A 118 14.79 -4.66 1.11
C ILE A 118 14.94 -6.15 0.77
N ASP A 119 16.16 -6.67 0.65
CA ASP A 119 16.39 -8.07 0.30
C ASP A 119 15.78 -9.04 1.33
N SER A 120 15.97 -8.80 2.62
CA SER A 120 15.51 -9.70 3.68
C SER A 120 14.01 -9.66 3.97
N TRP A 121 13.34 -8.50 3.82
CA TRP A 121 11.89 -8.40 4.02
C TRP A 121 11.13 -8.90 2.80
N PHE A 122 11.58 -8.54 1.59
CA PHE A 122 10.84 -8.88 0.38
C PHE A 122 10.97 -10.35 0.00
N ASP A 123 12.16 -10.94 0.06
CA ASP A 123 12.38 -12.31 -0.43
C ASP A 123 11.57 -13.35 0.36
N VAL A 124 11.68 -13.33 1.69
CA VAL A 124 11.02 -14.31 2.57
C VAL A 124 9.49 -14.24 2.48
N ARG A 125 8.91 -13.05 2.27
CA ARG A 125 7.45 -12.90 2.18
C ARG A 125 6.90 -13.19 0.80
N VAL A 126 7.68 -12.95 -0.25
CA VAL A 126 7.28 -13.24 -1.63
C VAL A 126 7.33 -14.75 -1.88
N GLU A 127 8.38 -15.44 -1.46
CA GLU A 127 8.51 -16.90 -1.58
C GLU A 127 7.36 -17.62 -0.87
N GLN A 128 7.08 -17.23 0.38
CA GLN A 128 6.00 -17.83 1.17
C GLN A 128 4.61 -17.52 0.57
N ALA A 129 4.37 -16.28 0.14
CA ALA A 129 3.11 -15.92 -0.51
C ALA A 129 2.90 -16.64 -1.85
N MET A 130 3.96 -16.86 -2.64
CA MET A 130 3.89 -17.67 -3.87
C MET A 130 3.60 -19.14 -3.56
N GLY A 131 4.26 -19.70 -2.54
CA GLY A 131 3.99 -21.06 -2.07
C GLY A 131 2.54 -21.25 -1.64
N ASP A 132 2.01 -20.32 -0.85
CA ASP A 132 0.63 -20.34 -0.37
C ASP A 132 -0.38 -20.17 -1.52
N ALA A 133 -0.11 -19.28 -2.48
CA ALA A 133 -0.95 -19.11 -3.67
C ALA A 133 -0.98 -20.38 -4.54
N LEU A 134 0.16 -21.05 -4.71
CA LEU A 134 0.25 -22.32 -5.43
C LEU A 134 -0.51 -23.43 -4.71
N ALA A 135 -0.35 -23.54 -3.39
CA ALA A 135 -1.08 -24.50 -2.57
C ALA A 135 -2.60 -24.28 -2.66
N LEU A 136 -3.05 -23.03 -2.58
CA LEU A 136 -4.46 -22.66 -2.71
C LEU A 136 -5.01 -23.01 -4.10
N SER A 137 -4.25 -22.73 -5.17
CA SER A 137 -4.65 -23.08 -6.53
C SER A 137 -4.81 -24.59 -6.69
N ARG A 138 -3.85 -25.38 -6.19
CA ARG A 138 -3.94 -26.85 -6.21
C ARG A 138 -5.15 -27.37 -5.45
N LEU A 139 -5.41 -26.85 -4.25
CA LEU A 139 -6.58 -27.23 -3.46
C LEU A 139 -7.89 -26.90 -4.17
N SER A 140 -7.96 -25.76 -4.87
CA SER A 140 -9.14 -25.39 -5.66
C SER A 140 -9.36 -26.31 -6.86
N PHE A 141 -8.29 -26.70 -7.57
CA PHE A 141 -8.38 -27.65 -8.68
C PHE A 141 -8.74 -29.06 -8.22
N ASP A 142 -8.15 -29.54 -7.12
CA ASP A 142 -8.46 -30.87 -6.56
C ASP A 142 -9.93 -30.94 -6.13
N GLY A 143 -10.47 -29.89 -5.51
CA GLY A 143 -11.88 -29.79 -5.17
C GLY A 143 -12.78 -29.85 -6.41
N GLN A 144 -12.49 -29.03 -7.43
CA GLN A 144 -13.24 -29.03 -8.69
C GLN A 144 -13.18 -30.40 -9.40
N MET A 145 -12.02 -31.06 -9.40
CA MET A 145 -11.86 -32.38 -10.01
C MET A 145 -12.66 -33.45 -9.25
N HIS A 146 -12.68 -33.40 -7.92
CA HIS A 146 -13.49 -34.30 -7.11
C HIS A 146 -14.99 -34.13 -7.38
N ASP A 147 -15.48 -32.88 -7.40
CA ASP A 147 -16.88 -32.57 -7.67
C ASP A 147 -17.30 -33.01 -9.08
N ALA A 148 -16.45 -32.77 -10.09
CA ALA A 148 -16.70 -33.20 -11.47
C ALA A 148 -16.77 -34.75 -11.60
N LEU A 149 -15.88 -35.48 -10.91
CA LEU A 149 -15.92 -36.94 -10.87
C LEU A 149 -17.19 -37.47 -10.22
N ASP A 150 -17.62 -36.86 -9.11
CA ASP A 150 -18.84 -37.27 -8.42
C ASP A 150 -20.11 -36.95 -9.21
N GLN A 151 -20.13 -35.84 -9.94
CA GLN A 151 -21.20 -35.53 -10.90
C GLN A 151 -21.22 -36.57 -12.03
N THR A 152 -20.06 -36.92 -12.59
CA THR A 152 -19.95 -37.93 -13.66
C THR A 152 -20.43 -39.30 -13.19
N ARG A 153 -20.05 -39.73 -11.98
CA ARG A 153 -20.53 -40.99 -11.39
C ARG A 153 -22.03 -41.01 -11.15
N ARG A 154 -22.61 -39.89 -10.70
CA ARG A 154 -24.07 -39.74 -10.54
C ARG A 154 -24.79 -39.81 -11.88
N ALA A 155 -24.28 -39.13 -12.91
CA ALA A 155 -24.81 -39.21 -14.27
C ALA A 155 -24.75 -40.65 -14.81
N ALA A 156 -23.63 -41.35 -14.65
CA ALA A 156 -23.49 -42.74 -15.09
C ALA A 156 -24.49 -43.70 -14.42
N ARG A 157 -24.76 -43.53 -13.12
CA ARG A 157 -25.79 -44.32 -12.41
C ARG A 157 -27.22 -43.99 -12.87
N SER A 158 -27.49 -42.72 -13.21
CA SER A 158 -28.79 -42.32 -13.77
C SER A 158 -29.02 -42.96 -15.14
N LEU A 159 -27.96 -43.07 -15.94
CA LEU A 159 -28.01 -43.62 -17.30
C LEU A 159 -28.06 -45.16 -17.36
N SER A 160 -27.66 -45.88 -16.31
CA SER A 160 -27.58 -47.35 -16.33
C SER A 160 -28.93 -48.07 -16.48
N GLY A 161 -30.05 -47.36 -16.26
CA GLY A 161 -31.42 -47.89 -16.40
C GLY A 161 -32.21 -47.36 -17.60
N VAL A 162 -31.59 -46.52 -18.45
CA VAL A 162 -32.27 -45.83 -19.55
C VAL A 162 -32.22 -46.69 -20.82
N SER A 163 -33.36 -46.86 -21.49
CA SER A 163 -33.46 -47.59 -22.75
C SER A 163 -32.68 -46.89 -23.87
N GLY A 164 -32.12 -47.67 -24.81
CA GLY A 164 -31.23 -47.17 -25.87
C GLY A 164 -31.80 -46.00 -26.70
N ASP A 165 -33.11 -46.01 -26.96
CA ASP A 165 -33.77 -44.97 -27.77
C ASP A 165 -33.88 -43.62 -27.05
N LEU A 166 -33.88 -43.61 -25.72
CA LEU A 166 -33.97 -42.41 -24.88
C LEU A 166 -32.59 -41.95 -24.36
N LEU A 167 -31.55 -42.76 -24.54
CA LEU A 167 -30.21 -42.53 -24.00
C LEU A 167 -29.61 -41.19 -24.43
N ALA A 168 -29.76 -40.81 -25.71
CA ALA A 168 -29.23 -39.56 -26.25
C ALA A 168 -29.97 -38.32 -25.72
N VAL A 169 -31.28 -38.44 -25.48
CA VAL A 169 -32.12 -37.35 -24.93
C VAL A 169 -31.77 -37.11 -23.46
N GLU A 170 -31.66 -38.20 -22.69
CA GLU A 170 -31.31 -38.13 -21.27
C GLU A 170 -29.87 -37.65 -21.06
N LEU A 171 -28.92 -38.06 -21.92
CA LEU A 171 -27.55 -37.57 -21.92
C LEU A 171 -27.49 -36.04 -22.15
N ASN A 172 -28.28 -35.53 -23.10
CA ASN A 172 -28.36 -34.09 -23.37
C ASN A 172 -28.99 -33.31 -22.20
N ASN A 173 -29.96 -33.90 -21.50
CA ASN A 173 -30.54 -33.30 -20.29
C ASN A 173 -29.50 -33.24 -19.16
N LEU A 174 -28.82 -34.37 -18.88
CA LEU A 174 -27.76 -34.45 -17.88
C LEU A 174 -26.64 -33.44 -18.16
N ARG A 175 -26.14 -33.36 -19.41
CA ARG A 175 -25.13 -32.38 -19.80
C ARG A 175 -25.53 -30.94 -19.45
N ARG A 176 -26.79 -30.57 -19.75
CA ARG A 176 -27.32 -29.23 -19.43
C ARG A 176 -27.46 -29.01 -17.93
N THR A 177 -27.96 -29.99 -17.18
CA THR A 177 -28.14 -29.86 -15.73
C THR A 177 -26.81 -29.79 -14.96
N THR A 178 -25.76 -30.44 -15.45
CA THR A 178 -24.40 -30.37 -14.86
C THR A 178 -23.56 -29.25 -15.46
N ASN A 179 -24.09 -28.45 -16.40
CA ASN A 179 -23.33 -27.46 -17.18
C ASN A 179 -22.02 -28.01 -17.78
N ALA A 180 -22.01 -29.28 -18.18
CA ALA A 180 -20.86 -29.87 -18.84
C ALA A 180 -20.76 -29.34 -20.28
N HIS A 181 -19.54 -29.05 -20.74
CA HIS A 181 -19.31 -28.68 -22.14
C HIS A 181 -19.64 -29.82 -23.08
N GLU A 182 -19.23 -31.05 -22.74
CA GLU A 182 -19.52 -32.26 -23.50
C GLU A 182 -19.77 -33.44 -22.56
N MET A 183 -20.63 -34.36 -22.96
CA MET A 183 -20.75 -35.70 -22.37
C MET A 183 -20.83 -36.74 -23.47
N THR A 184 -20.01 -37.79 -23.34
CA THR A 184 -19.95 -38.89 -24.31
C THR A 184 -20.01 -40.23 -23.57
N ILE A 185 -20.88 -41.12 -24.03
CA ILE A 185 -21.04 -42.48 -23.49
C ILE A 185 -20.29 -43.45 -24.38
N PHE A 186 -19.35 -44.19 -23.79
CA PHE A 186 -18.61 -45.26 -24.45
C PHE A 186 -19.18 -46.63 -24.10
N GLY A 187 -19.39 -47.47 -25.11
CA GLY A 187 -19.77 -48.87 -24.95
C GLY A 187 -18.56 -49.78 -24.72
N SER A 188 -18.82 -51.06 -24.49
CA SER A 188 -17.81 -52.10 -24.18
C SER A 188 -16.72 -52.32 -25.25
N ARG A 189 -16.92 -51.81 -26.46
CA ARG A 189 -15.94 -51.86 -27.57
C ARG A 189 -15.29 -50.51 -27.87
N ASN A 190 -15.32 -49.57 -26.92
CA ASN A 190 -14.86 -48.19 -27.11
C ASN A 190 -15.63 -47.44 -28.22
N LEU A 191 -16.83 -47.90 -28.54
CA LEU A 191 -17.75 -47.28 -29.50
C LEU A 191 -18.56 -46.20 -28.79
N ILE A 192 -18.72 -45.04 -29.43
CA ILE A 192 -19.58 -43.96 -28.93
C ILE A 192 -21.03 -44.40 -29.10
N LEU A 193 -21.74 -44.57 -27.98
CA LEU A 193 -23.17 -44.94 -27.96
C LEU A 193 -24.07 -43.70 -28.04
N ALA A 194 -23.64 -42.60 -27.43
CA ALA A 194 -24.28 -41.30 -27.50
C ALA A 194 -23.27 -40.20 -27.14
N SER A 195 -23.44 -39.01 -27.71
CA SER A 195 -22.66 -37.81 -27.39
C SER A 195 -23.56 -36.59 -27.39
N SER A 196 -23.27 -35.63 -26.52
CA SER A 196 -23.93 -34.33 -26.44
C SER A 196 -22.88 -33.25 -26.13
N SER A 197 -22.90 -32.15 -26.88
CA SER A 197 -22.01 -31.00 -26.70
C SER A 197 -22.80 -29.69 -26.58
N ASP A 198 -22.23 -28.66 -25.96
CA ASP A 198 -22.73 -27.28 -26.03
C ASP A 198 -22.46 -26.62 -27.38
N ASP A 199 -21.38 -27.04 -28.06
CA ASP A 199 -20.99 -26.57 -29.38
C ASP A 199 -21.12 -27.71 -30.40
N PRO A 200 -22.19 -27.69 -31.22
CA PRO A 200 -22.40 -28.68 -32.29
C PRO A 200 -21.29 -28.68 -33.34
N ARG A 201 -20.45 -27.63 -33.41
CA ARG A 201 -19.36 -27.50 -34.39
C ARG A 201 -18.07 -28.18 -33.93
N ALA A 202 -17.95 -28.50 -32.64
CA ALA A 202 -16.81 -29.23 -32.07
C ALA A 202 -16.91 -30.75 -32.27
N ILE A 203 -18.09 -31.26 -32.70
CA ILE A 203 -18.32 -32.69 -32.96
C ILE A 203 -18.03 -33.02 -34.44
N LEU A 204 -16.82 -32.73 -34.90
CA LEU A 204 -16.26 -33.28 -36.14
C LEU A 204 -14.77 -33.57 -35.89
N PRO A 205 -14.25 -34.75 -36.30
CA PRO A 205 -12.82 -35.04 -36.20
C PRO A 205 -11.97 -34.09 -37.06
#